data_AF-A0AAV4MSD0-F1
#
_entry.id   AF-A0AAV4MSD0-F1
#
_cell.length_a   1.000
_cell.length_b   1.000
_cell.length_c   1.000
_cell.angle_alpha   90.00
_cell.angle_beta   90.00
_cell.angle_gamma   90.00
#
_symmetry.space_group_name_H-M   'P 1'
#
loop_
_entity.id
_entity.type
_entity.pdbx_description
1 polymer ?
#
loop_
_entity_poly.entity_id
_entity_poly.type
_entity_poly.pdbx_seq_one_letter_code
_entity_poly.pdbx_strand_id
1 'polypeptide(L)'
;MEIWGGENLEMSFRIWMCGGALEIIPCSHVGHVFRSFHPYKFPGNKDTHGINTVRTVEVWMDDFKKYFYYQRPDLKNIDYGDITERMELKKQLKCKSFEWYLKNIYHEKFMFDKGVIAYGTVRNPLTHLCLDTLNRDEDKSEPIGYFHCKPQSDIVINQLLSYTENENLELKKIVLK
;
A
#
# COMPACT_ATOMS: atom_id res chain seq x y z
N MET A 1 1.10 -19.71 -1.39
CA MET A 1 0.50 -18.88 -0.32
C MET A 1 0.08 -19.81 0.78
N GLU A 2 0.19 -19.36 2.03
CA GLU A 2 -0.08 -20.17 3.22
C GLU A 2 -1.19 -19.53 4.06
N ILE A 3 -2.16 -20.35 4.49
CA ILE A 3 -3.20 -20.02 5.48
C ILE A 3 -4.15 -18.89 5.07
N TRP A 4 -3.72 -17.63 5.21
CA TRP A 4 -4.60 -16.48 5.03
C TRP A 4 -3.82 -15.21 4.71
N GLY A 5 -4.38 -14.41 3.79
CA GLY A 5 -3.93 -13.06 3.49
C GLY A 5 -3.15 -12.96 2.19
N GLY A 6 -3.36 -11.88 1.45
CA GLY A 6 -2.63 -11.53 0.22
C GLY A 6 -3.19 -12.15 -1.06
N GLU A 7 -3.96 -13.23 -0.99
CA GLU A 7 -4.51 -13.94 -2.16
C GLU A 7 -5.55 -13.12 -2.94
N ASN A 8 -6.35 -12.32 -2.24
CA ASN A 8 -7.33 -11.42 -2.83
C ASN A 8 -6.66 -10.32 -3.66
N LEU A 9 -5.55 -9.76 -3.16
CA LEU A 9 -4.74 -8.77 -3.89
C LEU A 9 -4.06 -9.39 -5.11
N GLU A 10 -3.45 -10.57 -4.94
CA GLU A 10 -2.80 -11.31 -6.03
C GLU A 10 -3.76 -11.58 -7.17
N MET A 11 -4.93 -12.12 -6.84
CA MET A 11 -5.94 -12.45 -7.83
C MET A 11 -6.46 -11.18 -8.51
N SER A 12 -6.63 -10.09 -7.75
CA SER A 12 -7.09 -8.81 -8.32
C SER A 12 -6.10 -8.23 -9.32
N PHE A 13 -4.81 -8.17 -8.98
CA PHE A 13 -3.78 -7.69 -9.88
C PHE A 13 -3.67 -8.60 -11.11
N ARG A 14 -3.65 -9.91 -10.92
CA ARG A 14 -3.60 -10.87 -12.02
C ARG A 14 -4.77 -10.73 -12.98
N ILE A 15 -6.01 -10.66 -12.48
CA ILE A 15 -7.19 -10.55 -13.35
C ILE A 15 -7.12 -9.28 -14.20
N TRP A 16 -6.93 -8.12 -13.57
CA TRP A 16 -6.88 -6.84 -14.30
C TRP A 16 -5.70 -6.74 -15.26
N MET A 17 -4.50 -7.12 -14.81
CA MET A 17 -3.28 -6.96 -15.60
C MET A 17 -3.20 -7.99 -16.73
N CYS A 18 -3.87 -9.13 -16.63
CA CYS A 18 -3.84 -10.17 -17.66
C CYS A 18 -5.09 -10.20 -18.57
N GLY A 19 -5.86 -9.10 -18.60
CA GLY A 19 -6.93 -8.90 -19.58
C GLY A 19 -8.35 -9.31 -19.14
N GLY A 20 -8.54 -9.66 -17.86
CA GLY A 20 -9.86 -9.83 -17.27
C GLY A 20 -10.40 -8.54 -16.65
N ALA A 21 -11.55 -8.66 -15.99
CA ALA A 21 -12.19 -7.59 -15.22
C ALA A 21 -12.70 -8.14 -13.89
N LEU A 22 -12.77 -7.26 -12.88
CA LEU A 22 -13.42 -7.54 -11.61
C LEU A 22 -14.61 -6.60 -11.42
N GLU A 23 -15.77 -7.18 -11.17
CA GLU A 23 -17.03 -6.46 -11.07
C GLU A 23 -17.75 -6.79 -9.76
N ILE A 24 -18.38 -5.77 -9.17
CA ILE A 24 -19.31 -5.94 -8.06
C ILE A 24 -20.70 -5.90 -8.66
N ILE A 25 -21.48 -6.98 -8.52
CA ILE A 25 -22.83 -7.10 -9.07
C ILE A 25 -23.85 -6.69 -8.00
N PRO A 26 -24.48 -5.49 -8.10
CA PRO A 26 -25.30 -4.96 -7.01
C PRO A 26 -26.56 -5.79 -6.71
N CYS A 27 -27.01 -6.61 -7.68
CA CYS A 27 -28.20 -7.47 -7.52
C CYS A 27 -27.89 -8.82 -6.84
N SER A 28 -26.62 -9.18 -6.65
CA SER A 28 -26.20 -10.44 -6.03
C SER A 28 -25.76 -10.19 -4.60
N HIS A 29 -26.45 -10.78 -3.63
CA HIS A 29 -26.22 -10.51 -2.21
C HIS A 29 -25.77 -11.77 -1.47
N VAL A 30 -24.64 -11.67 -0.78
CA VAL A 30 -24.14 -12.68 0.16
C VAL A 30 -23.76 -11.95 1.45
N GLY A 31 -24.38 -12.34 2.57
CA GLY A 31 -24.06 -11.77 3.88
C GLY A 31 -22.75 -12.33 4.42
N HIS A 32 -21.83 -11.47 4.86
CA HIS A 32 -20.60 -11.85 5.53
C HIS A 32 -20.56 -11.28 6.95
N VAL A 33 -20.36 -12.15 7.95
CA VAL A 33 -20.19 -11.73 9.36
C VAL A 33 -18.74 -11.34 9.59
N PHE A 34 -18.46 -10.05 9.52
CA PHE A 34 -17.14 -9.51 9.81
C PHE A 34 -16.78 -9.74 11.29
N ARG A 35 -15.52 -10.13 11.52
CA ARG A 35 -14.96 -10.36 12.86
C ARG A 35 -13.86 -9.33 13.10
N SER A 36 -13.74 -8.86 14.34
CA SER A 36 -12.68 -7.93 14.77
C SER A 36 -11.34 -8.62 15.06
N PHE A 37 -11.30 -9.95 15.05
CA PHE A 37 -10.09 -10.74 15.33
C PHE A 37 -10.06 -12.05 14.55
N HIS A 38 -8.86 -12.62 14.38
CA HIS A 38 -8.68 -13.94 13.79
C HIS A 38 -9.05 -15.04 14.81
N PRO A 39 -10.02 -15.93 14.50
CA PRO A 39 -10.45 -16.99 15.42
C PRO A 39 -9.47 -18.18 15.48
N TYR A 40 -8.36 -18.12 14.76
CA TYR A 40 -7.34 -19.19 14.68
C TYR A 40 -5.97 -18.62 15.04
N LYS A 41 -5.09 -19.48 15.55
CA LYS A 41 -3.68 -19.14 15.77
C LYS A 41 -2.87 -19.49 14.54
N PHE A 42 -1.97 -18.59 14.14
CA PHE A 42 -1.00 -18.89 13.09
C PHE A 42 0.08 -19.83 13.66
N PRO A 43 0.32 -20.99 13.05
CA PRO A 43 1.36 -21.91 13.50
C PRO A 43 2.72 -21.22 13.45
N GLY A 44 3.50 -21.36 14.54
CA GLY A 44 4.87 -20.84 14.63
C GLY A 44 5.00 -19.32 14.72
N ASN A 45 3.92 -18.55 15.01
CA ASN A 45 3.92 -17.07 15.01
C ASN A 45 4.47 -16.45 13.70
N LYS A 46 4.37 -17.19 12.58
CA LYS A 46 4.81 -16.72 11.27
C LYS A 46 3.81 -15.70 10.74
N ASP A 47 4.27 -14.54 10.27
CA ASP A 47 3.43 -13.55 9.59
C ASP A 47 3.07 -14.03 8.17
N THR A 48 2.17 -15.00 8.09
CA THR A 48 1.74 -15.57 6.80
C THR A 48 1.08 -14.53 5.91
N HIS A 49 0.34 -13.59 6.50
CA HIS A 49 -0.29 -12.49 5.76
C HIS A 49 0.78 -11.62 5.09
N GLY A 50 1.79 -11.20 5.84
CA GLY A 50 2.93 -10.43 5.32
C GLY A 50 3.69 -11.19 4.24
N ILE A 51 4.05 -12.45 4.49
CA ILE A 51 4.80 -13.28 3.54
C ILE A 51 4.03 -13.52 2.24
N ASN A 52 2.73 -13.82 2.33
CA ASN A 52 1.90 -13.96 1.14
C ASN A 52 1.79 -12.64 0.37
N THR A 53 1.70 -11.52 1.07
CA THR A 53 1.67 -10.19 0.44
C THR A 53 3.00 -9.90 -0.26
N VAL A 54 4.15 -10.27 0.32
CA VAL A 54 5.46 -10.18 -0.34
C VAL A 54 5.46 -10.95 -1.67
N ARG A 55 4.94 -12.19 -1.70
CA ARG A 55 4.84 -12.97 -2.94
C ARG A 55 3.99 -12.24 -4.00
N THR A 56 2.91 -11.60 -3.60
CA THR A 56 2.08 -10.77 -4.49
C THR A 56 2.85 -9.56 -5.01
N VAL A 57 3.52 -8.83 -4.12
CA VAL A 57 4.28 -7.62 -4.40
C VAL A 57 5.43 -7.91 -5.38
N GLU A 58 6.20 -8.96 -5.12
CA GLU A 58 7.35 -9.34 -5.95
C GLU A 58 6.97 -9.76 -7.37
N VAL A 59 5.79 -10.38 -7.54
CA VAL A 59 5.33 -10.82 -8.87
C VAL A 59 4.64 -9.69 -9.63
N TRP A 60 3.78 -8.92 -8.95
CA TRP A 60 2.80 -8.06 -9.63
C TRP A 60 3.08 -6.57 -9.56
N MET A 61 3.86 -6.07 -8.60
CA MET A 61 3.98 -4.61 -8.38
C MET A 61 5.17 -3.95 -9.08
N ASP A 62 6.02 -4.70 -9.81
CA ASP A 62 7.19 -4.16 -10.52
C ASP A 62 8.02 -3.24 -9.59
N ASP A 63 8.44 -2.05 -10.04
CA ASP A 63 9.19 -1.08 -9.22
C ASP A 63 8.36 -0.41 -8.12
N PHE A 64 7.03 -0.53 -8.16
CA PHE A 64 6.14 0.02 -7.14
C PHE A 64 6.18 -0.79 -5.83
N LYS A 65 6.85 -1.95 -5.81
CA LYS A 65 7.11 -2.70 -4.57
C LYS A 65 7.83 -1.88 -3.50
N LYS A 66 8.58 -0.84 -3.88
CA LYS A 66 9.21 0.09 -2.94
C LYS A 66 8.21 0.69 -1.95
N TYR A 67 6.99 1.01 -2.39
CA TYR A 67 5.95 1.60 -1.53
C TYR A 67 5.48 0.62 -0.46
N PHE A 68 5.40 -0.66 -0.78
CA PHE A 68 5.09 -1.69 0.21
C PHE A 68 6.21 -1.81 1.24
N TYR A 69 7.47 -1.90 0.80
CA TYR A 69 8.61 -2.04 1.70
C TYR A 69 8.91 -0.80 2.54
N TYR A 70 8.47 0.39 2.12
CA TYR A 70 8.50 1.56 3.01
C TYR A 70 7.56 1.42 4.20
N GLN A 71 6.43 0.72 4.04
CA GLN A 71 5.46 0.50 5.13
C GLN A 71 5.77 -0.77 5.94
N ARG A 72 6.37 -1.76 5.30
CA ARG A 72 6.76 -3.05 5.88
C ARG A 72 8.25 -3.34 5.67
N PRO A 73 9.15 -2.51 6.24
CA PRO A 73 10.60 -2.72 6.08
C PRO A 73 11.06 -4.05 6.69
N ASP A 74 10.33 -4.54 7.71
CA ASP A 74 10.54 -5.84 8.35
C ASP A 74 10.43 -7.02 7.37
N LEU A 75 9.72 -6.85 6.25
CA LEU A 75 9.51 -7.90 5.25
C LEU A 75 10.49 -7.86 4.08
N LYS A 76 11.40 -6.87 4.01
CA LYS A 76 12.27 -6.67 2.83
C LYS A 76 13.20 -7.85 2.53
N ASN A 77 13.66 -8.54 3.57
CA ASN A 77 14.61 -9.66 3.46
C ASN A 77 14.01 -10.98 3.95
N ILE A 78 12.68 -11.09 4.03
CA ILE A 78 12.03 -12.31 4.49
C ILE A 78 12.13 -13.41 3.44
N ASP A 79 12.25 -14.66 3.88
CA ASP A 79 12.07 -15.80 2.98
C ASP A 79 10.59 -15.95 2.64
N TYR A 80 10.27 -15.70 1.38
CA TYR A 80 8.94 -15.86 0.82
C TYR A 80 8.83 -17.04 -0.15
N GLY A 81 9.86 -17.87 -0.27
CA GLY A 81 9.93 -19.05 -1.14
C GLY A 81 9.99 -18.74 -2.63
N ASP A 82 10.00 -19.79 -3.46
CA ASP A 82 10.12 -19.66 -4.92
C ASP A 82 8.84 -19.10 -5.57
N ILE A 83 9.00 -18.11 -6.45
CA ILE A 83 7.94 -17.44 -7.22
C ILE A 83 8.10 -17.62 -8.75
N THR A 84 9.06 -18.44 -9.19
CA THR A 84 9.43 -18.62 -10.61
C THR A 84 8.24 -18.97 -11.49
N GLU A 85 7.40 -19.91 -11.08
CA GLU A 85 6.20 -20.30 -11.84
C GLU A 85 5.21 -19.14 -12.02
N ARG A 86 5.07 -18.26 -11.02
CA ARG A 86 4.16 -17.10 -11.10
C ARG A 86 4.73 -16.02 -12.02
N MET A 87 6.04 -15.81 -11.98
CA MET A 87 6.73 -14.90 -12.90
C MET A 87 6.61 -15.40 -14.35
N GLU A 88 6.75 -16.70 -14.57
CA GLU A 88 6.59 -17.31 -15.88
C GLU A 88 5.14 -17.21 -16.38
N LEU A 89 4.16 -17.47 -15.52
CA LEU A 89 2.75 -17.27 -15.85
C LEU A 89 2.46 -15.82 -16.29
N LYS A 90 2.98 -14.83 -15.56
CA LYS A 90 2.83 -13.39 -15.92
C LYS A 90 3.39 -13.10 -17.32
N LYS A 91 4.53 -13.71 -17.69
CA LYS A 91 5.13 -13.60 -19.02
C LYS A 91 4.29 -14.30 -20.09
N GLN A 92 3.89 -15.55 -19.84
CA GLN A 92 3.12 -16.37 -20.79
C GLN A 92 1.78 -15.72 -21.16
N LEU A 93 1.09 -15.16 -20.17
CA LEU A 93 -0.18 -14.43 -20.36
C LEU A 93 0.01 -13.01 -20.92
N LYS A 94 1.25 -12.55 -21.10
CA LYS A 94 1.59 -11.20 -21.61
C LYS A 94 0.89 -10.10 -20.82
N CYS A 95 0.86 -10.24 -19.49
CA CYS A 95 0.16 -9.30 -18.63
C CYS A 95 0.80 -7.90 -18.70
N LYS A 96 -0.02 -6.87 -18.48
CA LYS A 96 0.38 -5.46 -18.40
C LYS A 96 1.21 -5.19 -17.14
N SER A 97 1.90 -4.05 -17.11
CA SER A 97 2.68 -3.60 -15.95
C SER A 97 1.79 -3.06 -14.84
N PHE A 98 2.34 -2.95 -13.63
CA PHE A 98 1.65 -2.34 -12.51
C PHE A 98 1.40 -0.84 -12.73
N GLU A 99 2.30 -0.17 -13.46
CA GLU A 99 2.07 1.22 -13.90
C GLU A 99 0.81 1.33 -14.77
N TRP A 100 0.62 0.39 -15.70
CA TRP A 100 -0.60 0.33 -16.50
C TRP A 100 -1.83 0.14 -15.62
N TYR A 101 -1.75 -0.76 -14.61
CA TYR A 101 -2.84 -0.97 -13.67
C TYR A 101 -3.20 0.33 -12.91
N LEU A 102 -2.21 1.03 -12.36
CA LEU A 102 -2.44 2.30 -11.68
C LEU A 102 -3.01 3.35 -12.63
N LYS A 103 -2.53 3.44 -13.87
CA LYS A 103 -3.00 4.45 -14.83
C LYS A 103 -4.43 4.19 -15.33
N ASN A 104 -4.83 2.93 -15.48
CA ASN A 104 -6.08 2.58 -16.17
C ASN A 104 -7.17 2.05 -15.24
N ILE A 105 -6.80 1.44 -14.11
CA ILE A 105 -7.74 0.77 -13.21
C ILE A 105 -7.87 1.52 -11.88
N TYR A 106 -6.75 1.94 -11.26
CA TYR A 106 -6.77 2.61 -9.96
C TYR A 106 -6.09 4.00 -10.00
N HIS A 107 -6.54 4.84 -10.93
CA HIS A 107 -5.90 6.11 -11.30
C HIS A 107 -5.98 7.19 -10.22
N GLU A 108 -6.99 7.11 -9.36
CA GLU A 108 -7.13 8.00 -8.23
C GLU A 108 -6.12 7.69 -7.12
N LYS A 109 -5.36 6.58 -7.17
CA LYS A 109 -4.46 6.22 -6.07
C LYS A 109 -3.33 7.24 -5.90
N PHE A 110 -3.29 7.88 -4.74
CA PHE A 110 -2.23 8.80 -4.34
C PHE A 110 -0.88 8.09 -4.17
N MET A 111 0.18 8.74 -4.66
CA MET A 111 1.58 8.34 -4.51
C MET A 111 2.38 9.58 -4.09
N PHE A 112 3.09 9.47 -2.97
CA PHE A 112 3.68 10.63 -2.30
C PHE A 112 4.86 11.27 -3.07
N ASP A 113 5.48 10.54 -3.99
CA ASP A 113 6.67 10.94 -4.75
C ASP A 113 6.37 11.19 -6.24
N LYS A 114 5.10 11.15 -6.66
CA LYS A 114 4.71 11.34 -8.07
C LYS A 114 4.05 12.70 -8.29
N GLY A 115 4.61 13.51 -9.20
CA GLY A 115 4.06 14.84 -9.52
C GLY A 115 4.27 15.87 -8.41
N VAL A 116 5.38 15.75 -7.69
CA VAL A 116 5.70 16.57 -6.51
C VAL A 116 7.08 17.20 -6.67
N ILE A 117 7.24 18.41 -6.12
CA ILE A 117 8.53 19.10 -6.04
C ILE A 117 9.38 18.46 -4.93
N ALA A 118 8.75 18.13 -3.82
CA ALA A 118 9.41 17.53 -2.67
C ALA A 118 8.43 16.65 -1.90
N TYR A 119 8.95 15.66 -1.18
CA TYR A 119 8.19 14.88 -0.22
C TYR A 119 9.06 14.56 0.99
N GLY A 120 8.43 14.34 2.14
CA GLY A 120 9.12 14.04 3.38
C GLY A 120 8.41 14.67 4.57
N THR A 121 9.19 15.06 5.58
CA THR A 121 8.66 15.60 6.82
C THR A 121 8.80 17.11 6.89
N VAL A 122 7.74 17.79 7.34
CA VAL A 122 7.73 19.24 7.57
C VAL A 122 8.16 19.53 9.01
N ARG A 123 9.35 20.10 9.19
CA ARG A 123 9.94 20.44 10.49
C ARG A 123 9.82 21.94 10.77
N ASN A 124 9.29 22.28 11.94
CA ASN A 124 9.34 23.64 12.45
C ASN A 124 10.78 23.98 12.91
N PRO A 125 11.41 25.04 12.38
CA PRO A 125 12.80 25.36 12.70
C PRO A 125 12.99 25.88 14.13
N LEU A 126 11.95 26.47 14.76
CA LEU A 126 12.01 27.04 16.10
C LEU A 126 11.78 25.99 17.19
N THR A 127 10.77 25.14 17.02
CA THR A 127 10.40 24.14 18.04
C THR A 127 11.09 22.79 17.81
N HIS A 128 11.64 22.58 16.61
CA HIS A 128 12.16 21.29 16.14
C HIS A 128 11.13 20.15 16.16
N LEU A 129 9.84 20.47 16.22
CA LEU A 129 8.76 19.51 16.06
C LEU A 129 8.36 19.38 14.60
N CYS A 130 7.80 18.23 14.25
CA CYS A 130 7.35 17.91 12.91
C CYS A 130 5.83 17.82 12.85
N LEU A 131 5.27 18.18 11.70
CA LEU A 131 3.85 18.00 11.42
C LEU A 131 3.53 16.50 11.45
N ASP A 132 2.46 16.13 12.16
CA ASP A 132 2.12 14.74 12.43
C ASP A 132 0.59 14.56 12.44
N THR A 133 0.08 13.49 11.81
CA THR A 133 -1.34 13.14 11.85
C THR A 133 -1.77 12.59 13.23
N LEU A 134 -0.82 12.37 14.14
CA LEU A 134 -1.00 11.83 15.49
C LEU A 134 -1.69 10.45 15.51
N ASN A 135 -1.56 9.69 14.42
CA ASN A 135 -2.29 8.45 14.16
C ASN A 135 -3.81 8.61 14.31
N ARG A 136 -4.31 9.81 14.03
CA ARG A 136 -5.74 10.10 13.96
C ARG A 136 -6.35 9.44 12.73
N ASP A 137 -7.65 9.23 12.81
CA ASP A 137 -8.43 8.63 11.74
C ASP A 137 -8.38 9.52 10.51
N GLU A 138 -7.77 9.02 9.42
CA GLU A 138 -7.58 9.75 8.16
C GLU A 138 -8.92 10.02 7.44
N ASP A 139 -9.95 9.23 7.73
CA ASP A 139 -11.29 9.39 7.14
C ASP A 139 -12.12 10.49 7.82
N LYS A 140 -11.62 11.04 8.94
CA LYS A 140 -12.26 12.14 9.66
C LYS A 140 -11.47 13.41 9.47
N SER A 141 -12.18 14.54 9.35
CA SER A 141 -11.57 15.87 9.33
C SER A 141 -11.09 16.23 10.75
N GLU A 142 -10.01 15.59 11.18
CA GLU A 142 -9.35 15.86 12.45
C GLU A 142 -8.15 16.81 12.24
N PRO A 143 -7.88 17.73 13.16
CA PRO A 143 -6.75 18.64 13.03
C PRO A 143 -5.44 17.87 13.05
N ILE A 144 -4.49 18.26 12.21
CA ILE A 144 -3.10 17.79 12.31
C ILE A 144 -2.40 18.43 13.50
N GLY A 145 -1.38 17.77 14.04
CA GLY A 145 -0.64 18.24 15.19
C GLY A 145 0.85 18.37 14.94
N TYR A 146 1.58 18.56 16.04
CA TYR A 146 3.04 18.55 16.06
C TYR A 146 3.51 17.42 16.96
N PHE A 147 4.54 16.69 16.53
CA PHE A 147 5.18 15.65 17.32
C PHE A 147 6.69 15.65 17.13
N HIS A 148 7.40 14.85 17.93
CA HIS A 148 8.84 14.67 17.72
C HIS A 148 9.12 14.12 16.31
N CYS A 149 10.01 14.81 15.60
CA CYS A 149 10.47 14.37 14.28
C CYS A 149 11.07 12.97 14.36
N LYS A 150 10.59 12.08 13.50
CA LYS A 150 11.16 10.75 13.38
C LYS A 150 12.47 10.77 12.57
N PRO A 151 13.35 9.77 12.75
CA PRO A 151 14.59 9.69 12.00
C PRO A 151 14.33 9.71 10.49
N GLN A 152 15.12 10.48 9.75
CA GLN A 152 15.01 10.58 8.28
C GLN A 152 15.39 9.29 7.54
N SER A 153 15.96 8.30 8.23
CA SER A 153 16.27 6.98 7.66
C SER A 153 15.02 6.21 7.24
N ASP A 154 13.87 6.52 7.83
CA ASP A 154 12.61 5.81 7.63
C ASP A 154 11.51 6.76 7.14
N ILE A 155 10.75 6.29 6.15
CA ILE A 155 9.53 6.98 5.73
C ILE A 155 8.46 6.69 6.78
N VAL A 156 8.19 7.67 7.63
CA VAL A 156 7.16 7.55 8.66
C VAL A 156 5.85 8.14 8.13
N ILE A 157 4.88 7.26 7.91
CA ILE A 157 3.61 7.56 7.22
C ILE A 157 2.86 8.74 7.84
N ASN A 158 2.74 8.79 9.17
CA ASN A 158 2.01 9.85 9.88
C ASN A 158 2.74 11.22 9.85
N GLN A 159 3.99 11.25 9.37
CA GLN A 159 4.80 12.46 9.19
C GLN A 159 5.21 12.65 7.72
N LEU A 160 4.60 11.93 6.78
CA LEU A 160 4.92 11.98 5.36
C LEU A 160 3.96 12.92 4.64
N LEU A 161 4.53 13.98 4.07
CA LEU A 161 3.83 14.99 3.28
C LEU A 161 4.46 15.12 1.90
N SER A 162 3.64 15.58 0.97
CA SER A 162 3.99 15.83 -0.43
C SER A 162 3.74 17.29 -0.75
N TYR A 163 4.73 17.98 -1.31
CA TYR A 163 4.60 19.34 -1.79
C TYR A 163 4.52 19.33 -3.31
N THR A 164 3.34 19.66 -3.83
CA THR A 164 3.01 19.53 -5.26
C THR A 164 3.49 20.71 -6.09
N GLU A 165 3.52 20.53 -7.40
CA GLU A 165 3.85 21.60 -8.36
C GLU A 165 2.86 22.78 -8.32
N ASN A 166 1.64 22.55 -7.82
CA ASN A 166 0.61 23.58 -7.64
C ASN A 166 0.67 24.26 -6.26
N GLU A 167 1.81 24.18 -5.57
CA GLU A 167 2.05 24.76 -4.24
C GLU A 167 1.13 24.24 -3.13
N ASN A 168 0.52 23.06 -3.33
CA ASN A 168 -0.29 22.41 -2.30
C ASN A 168 0.55 21.46 -1.46
N LEU A 169 0.33 21.49 -0.15
CA LEU A 169 0.84 20.51 0.80
C LEU A 169 -0.20 19.41 1.00
N GLU A 170 0.10 18.21 0.50
CA GLU A 170 -0.80 17.06 0.52
C GLU A 170 -0.33 16.03 1.55
N LEU A 171 -1.29 15.56 2.36
CA LEU A 171 -1.19 14.36 3.17
C LEU A 171 -1.92 13.24 2.43
N LYS A 172 -1.43 11.99 2.56
CA LYS A 172 -2.01 10.78 1.96
C LYS A 172 -3.50 10.93 1.65
N LYS A 173 -3.80 11.28 0.39
CA LYS A 173 -5.13 11.35 -0.20
C LYS A 173 -6.26 11.83 0.72
N ILE A 174 -6.14 13.02 1.31
CA ILE A 174 -7.33 13.86 1.52
C ILE A 174 -7.61 14.50 0.16
N VAL A 175 -8.53 13.90 -0.62
CA VAL A 175 -9.27 14.73 -1.58
C VAL A 175 -10.17 15.59 -0.71
N LEU A 176 -9.81 16.86 -0.54
CA LEU A 176 -10.73 17.87 -0.01
C LEU A 176 -11.94 17.89 -0.96
N LYS A 177 -13.04 17.27 -0.52
CA LYS A 177 -14.39 17.52 -1.04
C LYS A 177 -15.23 18.06 0.09
#